data_AF-A0A662QTR8-F1
#
_entry.id   AF-A0A662QTR8-F1
#
_cell.length_a   1.000
_cell.length_b   1.000
_cell.length_c   1.000
_cell.angle_alpha   90.00
_cell.angle_beta   90.00
_cell.angle_gamma   90.00
#
_symmetry.space_group_name_H-M   'P 1'
#
loop_
_entity.id
_entity.type
_entity.pdbx_description
1 polymer ?
#
loop_
_entity_poly.entity_id
_entity_poly.type
_entity_poly.pdbx_seq_one_letter_code
_entity_poly.pdbx_strand_id
1 'polypeptide(L)'
;MPKTSERKGGCAYCHKKFDEYPFTCKFCGNDYCSDHRLPENHECIGLEKYKEKQVNSLTEKKPARPIEYFYHKHEHITTPKKKPMMPYIIISTGIFLMISAHFTHMSMYYIGFILICAGLIKLFMPRTSI
;
A
#
# COMPACT_ATOMS: atom_id res chain seq x y z
N MET A 1 -6.71 -7.62 -26.63
CA MET A 1 -7.34 -6.32 -26.28
C MET A 1 -6.31 -5.23 -26.46
N PRO A 2 -6.43 -4.34 -27.46
CA PRO A 2 -5.42 -3.33 -27.72
C PRO A 2 -5.46 -2.24 -26.65
N LYS A 3 -4.29 -1.95 -26.07
CA LYS A 3 -4.01 -0.75 -25.27
C LYS A 3 -3.71 0.38 -26.26
N THR A 4 -4.65 1.31 -26.47
CA THR A 4 -4.35 2.55 -27.20
C THR A 4 -4.85 3.75 -26.40
N SER A 5 -3.87 4.58 -26.07
CA SER A 5 -3.86 5.74 -25.22
C SER A 5 -4.30 7.01 -25.96
N GLU A 6 -5.48 7.01 -26.57
CA GLU A 6 -6.04 8.21 -27.20
C GLU A 6 -7.56 8.29 -26.96
N ARG A 7 -7.94 8.71 -25.75
CA ARG A 7 -9.24 9.34 -25.53
C ARG A 7 -9.02 10.71 -24.89
N LYS A 8 -8.94 11.76 -25.71
CA LYS A 8 -9.11 13.13 -25.22
C LYS A 8 -10.60 13.37 -24.97
N GLY A 9 -11.11 12.75 -23.91
CA GLY A 9 -12.38 13.16 -23.29
C GLY A 9 -12.20 14.49 -22.57
N GLY A 10 -13.28 15.26 -22.45
CA GLY A 10 -13.33 16.45 -21.61
C GLY A 10 -14.10 16.15 -20.32
N CYS A 11 -13.92 17.00 -19.31
CA CYS A 11 -14.69 16.93 -18.07
C CYS A 11 -16.19 17.08 -18.37
N ALA A 12 -17.01 16.17 -17.85
CA ALA A 12 -18.46 16.20 -18.05
C ALA A 12 -19.16 17.42 -17.40
N TYR A 13 -18.46 18.17 -16.53
CA TYR A 13 -18.98 19.38 -15.88
C TYR A 13 -18.46 20.66 -16.56
N CYS A 14 -17.14 20.86 -16.60
CA CYS A 14 -16.56 22.11 -17.13
C CYS A 14 -16.14 22.04 -18.60
N HIS A 15 -16.27 20.88 -19.25
CA HIS A 15 -15.89 20.62 -20.64
C HIS A 15 -14.42 20.88 -21.01
N LYS A 16 -13.58 21.25 -20.03
CA LYS A 16 -12.14 21.37 -20.22
C LYS A 16 -11.56 19.99 -20.52
N LYS A 17 -10.56 19.96 -21.40
CA LYS A 17 -9.77 18.74 -21.63
C LYS A 17 -9.12 18.33 -20.31
N PHE A 18 -8.95 17.03 -20.11
CA PHE A 18 -8.24 16.57 -18.93
C PHE A 18 -6.77 16.98 -19.04
N ASP A 19 -6.30 17.76 -18.06
CA ASP A 19 -4.89 18.10 -17.91
C ASP A 19 -4.07 16.86 -17.50
N GLU A 20 -4.72 15.94 -16.77
CA GLU A 20 -4.18 14.67 -16.27
C GLU A 20 -5.11 13.49 -16.60
N TYR A 21 -5.01 12.37 -15.88
CA TYR A 21 -5.91 11.21 -16.05
C TYR A 21 -7.35 11.54 -15.60
N PRO A 22 -8.39 11.10 -16.33
CA PRO A 22 -9.79 11.33 -15.95
C PRO A 22 -10.19 10.64 -14.65
N PHE A 23 -10.98 11.32 -13.82
CA PHE A 23 -11.57 10.75 -12.60
C PHE A 23 -13.02 10.32 -12.85
N THR A 24 -13.28 9.02 -12.83
CA THR A 24 -14.64 8.49 -12.93
C THR A 24 -15.37 8.57 -11.59
N CYS A 25 -16.49 9.27 -11.54
CA CYS A 25 -17.31 9.39 -10.34
C CYS A 25 -18.06 8.07 -10.04
N LYS A 26 -17.97 7.57 -8.80
CA LYS A 26 -18.66 6.32 -8.38
C LYS A 26 -20.18 6.43 -8.30
N PHE A 27 -20.71 7.65 -8.21
CA PHE A 27 -22.14 7.90 -8.03
C PHE A 27 -22.88 8.08 -9.36
N CYS A 28 -22.28 8.77 -10.34
CA CYS A 28 -22.90 9.02 -11.64
C CYS A 28 -22.20 8.37 -12.84
N GLY A 29 -20.98 7.84 -12.68
CA GLY A 29 -20.25 7.11 -13.72
C GLY A 29 -19.57 7.95 -14.79
N ASN A 30 -19.67 9.29 -14.72
CA ASN A 30 -19.03 10.20 -15.67
C ASN A 30 -17.58 10.53 -15.29
N ASP A 31 -16.80 10.99 -16.27
CA ASP A 31 -15.40 11.38 -16.10
C ASP A 31 -15.23 12.90 -15.86
N TYR A 32 -14.40 13.25 -14.87
CA TYR A 32 -14.15 14.62 -14.42
C TYR A 32 -12.66 14.95 -14.30
N CYS A 33 -12.31 16.24 -14.36
CA CYS A 33 -10.95 16.71 -14.12
C CYS A 33 -10.62 16.76 -12.61
N SER A 34 -9.35 17.03 -12.27
CA SER A 34 -8.87 17.09 -10.88
C SER A 34 -9.67 18.04 -9.99
N ASP A 35 -10.17 19.16 -10.54
CA ASP A 35 -11.00 20.14 -9.83
C ASP A 35 -12.41 19.64 -9.54
N HIS A 36 -12.97 18.83 -10.43
CA HIS A 36 -14.35 18.35 -10.38
C HIS A 36 -14.45 16.86 -9.98
N ARG A 37 -13.37 16.26 -9.46
CA ARG A 37 -13.33 14.83 -9.09
C ARG A 37 -14.23 14.50 -7.90
N LEU A 38 -14.49 15.45 -7.00
CA LEU A 38 -15.39 15.27 -5.87
C LEU A 38 -16.85 15.39 -6.33
N PRO A 39 -17.77 14.53 -5.85
CA PRO A 39 -19.19 14.61 -6.19
C PRO A 39 -19.87 15.95 -5.85
N GLU A 40 -19.36 16.67 -4.85
CA GLU A 40 -19.85 17.99 -4.45
C GLU A 40 -19.43 19.10 -5.43
N ASN A 41 -18.35 18.88 -6.20
CA ASN A 41 -17.81 19.87 -7.12
C ASN A 41 -18.43 19.79 -8.52
N HIS A 42 -19.32 18.84 -8.80
CA HIS A 42 -19.94 18.69 -10.12
C HIS A 42 -21.45 18.45 -10.07
N GLU A 43 -22.10 18.84 -8.97
CA GLU A 43 -23.56 18.69 -8.80
C GLU A 43 -24.01 17.25 -9.07
N CYS A 44 -23.39 16.29 -8.37
CA CYS A 44 -23.60 14.89 -8.66
C CYS A 44 -25.02 14.42 -8.28
N ILE A 45 -25.87 14.17 -9.28
CA ILE A 45 -27.22 13.61 -9.12
C ILE A 45 -27.21 12.30 -8.31
N GLY A 46 -26.18 11.46 -8.51
CA GLY A 46 -26.04 10.21 -7.76
C GLY A 46 -25.77 10.42 -6.27
N LEU A 47 -25.13 11.53 -5.89
CA LEU A 47 -24.93 11.91 -4.49
C LEU A 47 -26.25 12.38 -3.86
N GLU A 48 -27.05 13.16 -4.58
CA GLU A 48 -28.35 13.64 -4.09
C GLU A 48 -29.29 12.47 -3.77
N LYS A 49 -29.45 11.52 -4.71
CA LYS A 49 -30.24 10.30 -4.49
C LYS A 49 -29.73 9.48 -3.31
N TYR A 50 -28.42 9.44 -3.10
CA TYR A 50 -27.85 8.76 -1.94
C TYR A 50 -28.23 9.48 -0.63
N LYS A 51 -28.11 10.81 -0.59
CA LYS A 51 -28.50 11.64 0.57
C LYS A 51 -30.00 11.50 0.86
N GLU A 52 -30.86 11.55 -0.16
CA GLU A 52 -32.31 11.35 -0.02
C GLU A 52 -32.65 9.98 0.59
N LYS A 53 -31.99 8.90 0.17
CA LYS A 53 -32.18 7.57 0.78
C LYS A 53 -31.80 7.56 2.26
N GLN A 54 -30.73 8.24 2.65
CA GLN A 54 -30.34 8.37 4.06
C GLN A 54 -31.40 9.15 4.83
N VAL A 55 -31.91 10.26 4.29
CA VAL A 55 -32.96 11.07 4.94
C VAL A 55 -34.27 10.30 5.04
N ASN A 56 -34.69 9.59 4.00
CA ASN A 56 -35.94 8.80 4.00
C ASN A 56 -35.89 7.67 5.04
N SER A 57 -34.70 7.06 5.23
CA SER A 57 -34.48 6.09 6.30
C SER A 57 -34.55 6.69 7.71
N LEU A 58 -34.40 8.01 7.84
CA LEU A 58 -34.55 8.74 9.10
C LEU A 58 -35.99 9.23 9.30
N THR A 59 -36.72 9.59 8.23
CA THR A 59 -38.10 10.10 8.32
C THR A 59 -39.14 9.01 8.58
N GLU A 60 -38.84 7.73 8.30
CA GLU A 60 -39.74 6.61 8.69
C GLU A 60 -39.65 6.25 10.18
N LYS A 61 -38.71 6.82 10.95
CA LYS A 61 -38.68 6.66 12.41
C LYS A 61 -39.65 7.65 13.07
N LYS A 62 -40.81 7.10 13.47
CA LYS A 62 -41.84 7.60 14.43
C LYS A 62 -41.35 8.71 15.40
N PRO A 63 -42.16 9.76 15.69
CA PRO A 63 -41.65 11.02 16.24
C PRO A 63 -41.07 10.96 17.66
N ALA A 64 -40.02 11.78 17.81
CA ALA A 64 -39.45 12.47 18.97
C ALA A 64 -39.62 11.86 20.38
N ARG A 65 -38.57 11.19 20.86
CA ARG A 65 -38.17 11.33 22.27
C ARG A 65 -37.33 12.60 22.40
N PRO A 66 -37.41 13.37 23.50
CA PRO A 66 -36.61 14.58 23.62
C PRO A 66 -35.14 14.18 23.64
N ILE A 67 -34.36 14.66 22.68
CA ILE A 67 -32.92 14.42 22.64
C ILE A 67 -32.29 15.70 23.17
N GLU A 68 -31.74 15.63 24.37
CA GLU A 68 -30.69 16.57 24.80
C GLU A 68 -29.61 16.56 23.72
N TYR A 69 -29.47 17.66 23.00
CA TYR A 69 -28.45 17.77 21.96
C TYR A 69 -27.07 17.86 22.61
N PHE A 70 -26.47 16.70 22.88
CA PHE A 70 -25.03 16.59 23.06
C PHE A 70 -24.36 16.73 21.70
N TYR A 71 -23.79 17.91 21.44
CA TYR A 71 -22.91 18.16 20.31
C TYR A 71 -21.71 17.20 20.39
N HIS A 72 -21.73 16.10 19.63
CA HIS A 72 -20.55 15.27 19.42
C HIS A 72 -19.69 15.92 18.34
N LYS A 73 -18.68 16.66 18.80
CA LYS A 73 -17.57 17.23 18.03
C LYS A 73 -17.00 16.15 17.10
N HIS A 74 -17.30 16.21 15.80
CA HIS A 74 -16.64 15.38 14.80
C HIS A 74 -15.28 15.98 14.49
N GLU A 75 -14.34 15.73 15.39
CA GLU A 75 -12.92 15.92 15.11
C GLU A 75 -12.55 14.84 14.08
N HIS A 76 -12.31 15.25 12.83
CA HIS A 76 -11.81 14.37 11.78
C HIS A 76 -10.36 13.99 12.09
N ILE A 77 -10.15 13.17 13.13
CA ILE A 77 -8.92 12.43 13.31
C ILE A 77 -9.05 11.22 12.41
N THR A 78 -8.57 11.34 11.17
CA THR A 78 -8.20 10.18 10.38
C THR A 78 -7.06 9.48 11.13
N THR A 79 -7.40 8.66 12.12
CA THR A 79 -6.40 7.78 12.73
C THR A 79 -6.04 6.75 11.66
N PRO A 80 -4.80 6.72 11.16
CA PRO A 80 -4.38 5.58 10.36
C PRO A 80 -4.48 4.37 11.28
N LYS A 81 -5.30 3.37 10.92
CA LYS A 81 -5.27 2.06 11.58
C LYS A 81 -3.83 1.55 11.49
N LYS A 82 -3.04 1.74 12.54
CA LYS A 82 -1.71 1.16 12.68
C LYS A 82 -1.92 -0.35 12.75
N LYS A 83 -1.68 -1.03 11.63
CA LYS A 83 -1.65 -2.50 11.57
C LYS A 83 -0.56 -2.95 12.54
N PRO A 84 -0.79 -3.96 13.40
CA PRO A 84 0.21 -4.39 14.36
C PRO A 84 1.46 -4.86 13.60
N MET A 85 2.53 -4.09 13.73
CA MET A 85 3.85 -4.36 13.13
C MET A 85 4.57 -5.45 13.94
N MET A 86 3.96 -6.64 14.04
CA MET A 86 4.44 -7.72 14.90
C MET A 86 4.81 -9.05 14.22
N PRO A 87 4.63 -9.30 12.89
CA PRO A 87 5.13 -10.54 12.28
C PRO A 87 6.55 -10.42 11.69
N TYR A 88 7.03 -9.22 11.35
CA TYR A 88 8.29 -9.04 10.59
C TYR A 88 9.54 -9.30 11.44
N ILE A 89 9.50 -8.96 12.73
CA ILE A 89 10.64 -9.13 13.65
C ILE A 89 10.98 -10.61 13.81
N ILE A 90 9.98 -11.48 14.00
CA ILE A 90 10.16 -12.93 14.19
C ILE A 90 10.70 -13.60 12.92
N ILE A 91 10.24 -13.17 11.74
CA ILE A 91 10.71 -13.71 10.47
C ILE A 91 12.16 -13.28 10.20
N SER A 92 12.50 -12.03 10.49
CA SER A 92 13.86 -11.50 10.27
C SER A 92 14.91 -12.17 11.17
N THR A 93 14.59 -12.43 12.44
CA THR A 93 15.52 -13.08 13.37
C THR A 93 15.76 -14.54 12.98
N GLY A 94 14.74 -15.25 12.53
CA GLY A 94 14.88 -16.62 12.03
C GLY A 94 15.80 -16.73 10.81
N ILE A 95 15.62 -15.84 9.82
CA ILE A 95 16.44 -15.81 8.60
C ILE A 95 17.90 -15.46 8.92
N PHE A 96 18.13 -14.48 9.80
CA PHE A 96 19.49 -14.10 10.19
C PHE A 96 20.26 -15.25 10.86
N LEU A 97 19.60 -16.00 11.75
CA LEU A 97 20.21 -17.16 12.41
C LEU A 97 20.58 -18.26 11.39
N MET A 98 19.71 -18.52 10.41
CA MET A 98 19.99 -19.51 9.35
C MET A 98 21.16 -19.09 8.45
N ILE A 99 21.24 -17.82 8.06
CA ILE A 99 22.34 -17.31 7.24
C ILE A 99 23.66 -17.37 8.02
N SER A 100 23.65 -16.98 9.30
CA SER A 100 24.84 -17.01 10.14
C SER A 100 25.39 -18.43 10.31
N ALA A 101 24.51 -19.43 10.53
CA ALA A 101 24.90 -20.83 10.64
C ALA A 101 25.48 -21.40 9.32
N HIS A 102 24.93 -20.99 8.17
CA HIS A 102 25.48 -21.40 6.88
C HIS A 102 26.86 -20.78 6.63
N PHE A 103 27.04 -19.51 6.97
CA PHE A 103 28.32 -18.83 6.79
C PHE A 103 29.41 -19.39 7.72
N THR A 104 29.08 -19.71 8.97
CA THR A 104 30.04 -20.35 9.89
C THR A 104 30.43 -21.73 9.38
N HIS A 105 29.48 -22.56 8.95
CA HIS A 105 29.77 -23.85 8.34
C HIS A 105 30.69 -23.68 7.12
N MET A 106 30.33 -22.85 6.15
CA MET A 106 31.16 -22.61 4.96
C MET A 106 32.57 -22.10 5.29
N SER A 107 32.70 -21.21 6.29
CA SER A 107 34.01 -20.74 6.74
C SER A 107 34.88 -21.84 7.34
N MET A 108 34.30 -22.78 8.10
CA MET A 108 35.03 -23.91 8.68
C MET A 108 35.54 -24.87 7.61
N TYR A 109 34.71 -25.18 6.61
CA TYR A 109 35.13 -26.00 5.46
C TYR A 109 36.23 -25.32 4.65
N TYR A 110 36.11 -24.00 4.41
CA TYR A 110 37.10 -23.25 3.67
C TYR A 110 38.47 -23.22 4.38
N ILE A 111 38.50 -22.94 5.68
CA ILE A 111 39.75 -22.95 6.47
C ILE A 111 40.37 -24.35 6.47
N GLY A 112 39.56 -25.41 6.65
CA GLY A 112 40.04 -26.79 6.59
C GLY A 112 40.67 -27.13 5.24
N PHE A 113 40.04 -26.72 4.14
CA PHE A 113 40.58 -26.90 2.79
C PHE A 113 41.92 -26.18 2.61
N ILE A 114 42.04 -24.92 3.06
CA ILE A 114 43.30 -24.16 2.99
C ILE A 114 44.43 -24.85 3.77
N LEU A 115 44.14 -25.38 4.97
CA LEU A 115 45.14 -26.09 5.77
C LEU A 115 45.58 -27.41 5.10
N ILE A 116 44.64 -28.16 4.50
CA ILE A 116 44.95 -29.36 3.73
C ILE A 116 45.84 -29.00 2.53
N CYS A 117 45.46 -27.99 1.74
CA CYS A 117 46.25 -27.53 0.61
C CYS A 117 47.65 -27.06 1.02
N ALA A 118 47.77 -26.30 2.11
CA ALA A 118 49.06 -25.86 2.63
C ALA A 118 49.94 -27.04 3.09
N GLY A 119 49.33 -28.06 3.70
CA GLY A 119 50.01 -29.31 4.06
C GLY A 119 50.51 -30.08 2.83
N LEU A 120 49.66 -30.21 1.80
CA LEU A 120 50.04 -30.84 0.54
C LEU A 120 51.15 -30.05 -0.18
N ILE A 121 51.06 -28.72 -0.23
CA ILE A 121 52.12 -27.87 -0.81
C ILE A 121 53.44 -28.09 -0.09
N LYS A 122 53.45 -28.20 1.25
CA LYS A 122 54.67 -28.53 2.02
C LYS A 122 55.24 -29.92 1.73
N LEU A 123 54.41 -30.89 1.32
CA LEU A 123 54.86 -32.22 0.91
C LEU A 123 55.44 -32.22 -0.52
N PHE A 124 54.92 -31.36 -1.40
CA PHE A 124 55.35 -31.27 -2.80
C PHE A 124 56.46 -30.25 -3.05
N MET A 125 56.65 -29.26 -2.18
CA MET A 125 57.79 -28.35 -2.27
C MET A 125 59.05 -29.07 -1.78
N PRO A 126 60.04 -29.34 -2.67
CA PRO A 126 61.31 -29.91 -2.23
C PRO A 126 61.94 -28.94 -1.25
N ARG A 127 62.43 -29.46 -0.11
CA ARG A 127 63.17 -28.68 0.88
C ARG A 127 64.38 -28.06 0.16
N THR A 128 64.29 -26.78 -0.20
CA THR A 128 65.42 -26.05 -0.74
C THR A 128 66.44 -25.94 0.39
N SER A 129 67.44 -26.82 0.36
CA SER A 129 68.61 -26.75 1.23
C SER A 129 69.39 -25.50 0.84
N ILE A 130 69.23 -24.44 1.62
CA ILE A 130 70.25 -23.40 1.74
C ILE A 130 71.27 -23.89 2.75
#